data_AF-A0A844DNW6-F1
#
_entry.id   AF-A0A844DNW6-F1
#
_cell.length_a   1.000
_cell.length_b   1.000
_cell.length_c   1.000
_cell.angle_alpha   90.00
_cell.angle_beta   90.00
_cell.angle_gamma   90.00
#
_symmetry.space_group_name_H-M   'P 1'
#
loop_
_entity.id
_entity.type
_entity.pdbx_description
1 polymer ?
#
loop_
_entity_poly.entity_id
_entity_poly.type
_entity_poly.pdbx_seq_one_letter_code
_entity_poly.pdbx_strand_id
1 'polypeptide(L)'
;MSTEHKAALLSIRPEWCVKILNGEKTVEIRKNRPKLKPPFKCYIYCTKAPKKLITIFRDGDVFGDGEVYRGKPQFATWDGGNIPIEIRQKEQTVIAEFVCDKIRPIIGKTWIVKEDIERATSGSCLSLKQIIEYAGWSHCSSFTERKELYAWHISDLKIYDQPKSLSGFSRHDFRGMNGTDVCGNESCEHYQPSGSYMLPPTCAINGCCLSKPPQSWCYVAEAEEDDAL
;
A
#
# COMPACT_ATOMS: atom_id res chain seq x y z
N MET A 1 24.17 -6.42 -9.60
CA MET A 1 22.80 -5.90 -9.45
C MET A 1 22.83 -4.73 -8.48
N SER A 2 23.24 -3.55 -8.95
CA SER A 2 23.37 -2.35 -8.11
C SER A 2 22.01 -1.99 -7.48
N THR A 3 22.05 -1.55 -6.23
CA THR A 3 20.89 -1.16 -5.41
C THR A 3 20.59 0.34 -5.51
N GLU A 4 21.20 1.02 -6.49
CA GLU A 4 21.39 2.47 -6.44
C GLU A 4 20.14 3.29 -6.79
N HIS A 5 19.10 2.70 -7.40
CA HIS A 5 17.84 3.40 -7.75
C HIS A 5 16.59 2.64 -7.33
N LYS A 6 16.56 2.14 -6.08
CA LYS A 6 15.43 1.34 -5.57
C LYS A 6 14.67 2.07 -4.46
N ALA A 7 13.38 2.27 -4.70
CA ALA A 7 12.39 2.75 -3.75
C ALA A 7 11.46 1.62 -3.30
N ALA A 8 10.60 1.90 -2.32
CA ALA A 8 9.55 1.00 -1.88
C ALA A 8 8.16 1.56 -2.19
N LEU A 9 7.28 0.78 -2.80
CA LEU A 9 5.86 1.12 -2.95
C LEU A 9 5.06 0.42 -1.86
N LEU A 10 4.34 1.17 -1.02
CA LEU A 10 3.53 0.65 0.08
C LEU A 10 2.05 0.79 -0.22
N SER A 11 1.30 -0.30 -0.04
CA SER A 11 -0.16 -0.25 -0.01
C SER A 11 -0.63 0.15 1.40
N ILE A 12 -1.41 1.23 1.47
CA ILE A 12 -1.94 1.81 2.71
C ILE A 12 -3.46 1.98 2.55
N ARG A 13 -4.24 1.63 3.58
CA ARG A 13 -5.69 1.82 3.53
C ARG A 13 -6.06 3.30 3.71
N PRO A 14 -7.18 3.76 3.12
CA PRO A 14 -7.56 5.17 3.13
C PRO A 14 -7.58 5.81 4.52
N GLU A 15 -8.05 5.09 5.55
CA GLU A 15 -8.11 5.64 6.92
C GLU A 15 -6.73 5.98 7.49
N TRP A 16 -5.69 5.26 7.06
CA TRP A 16 -4.30 5.53 7.46
C TRP A 16 -3.64 6.56 6.55
N CYS A 17 -4.01 6.60 5.27
CA CYS A 17 -3.60 7.66 4.36
C CYS A 17 -3.99 9.04 4.93
N VAL A 18 -5.22 9.20 5.42
CA VAL A 18 -5.69 10.44 6.08
C VAL A 18 -4.73 10.87 7.19
N LYS A 19 -4.38 9.95 8.10
CA LYS A 19 -3.51 10.27 9.23
C LYS A 19 -2.08 10.62 8.80
N ILE A 20 -1.56 9.98 7.75
CA ILE A 20 -0.23 10.30 7.22
C ILE A 20 -0.23 11.69 6.62
N LEU A 21 -1.23 12.00 5.77
CA LEU A 21 -1.33 13.28 5.08
C LEU A 21 -1.58 14.47 6.03
N ASN A 22 -2.25 14.22 7.16
CA ASN A 22 -2.41 15.21 8.22
C ASN A 22 -1.16 15.35 9.13
N GLY A 23 -0.12 14.54 8.92
CA GLY A 23 1.08 14.52 9.77
C GLY A 23 0.89 13.87 11.14
N GLU A 24 -0.28 13.30 11.44
CA GLU A 24 -0.55 12.60 12.70
C GLU A 24 0.20 11.27 12.80
N LYS A 25 0.29 10.56 11.66
CA LYS A 25 0.97 9.28 11.54
C LYS A 25 2.35 9.47 10.91
N THR A 26 3.38 9.36 11.75
CA THR A 26 4.80 9.55 11.39
C THR A 26 5.59 8.24 11.36
N VAL A 27 4.96 7.12 11.71
CA VAL A 27 5.58 5.79 11.71
C VAL A 27 4.68 4.77 11.02
N GLU A 28 5.24 4.02 10.08
CA GLU A 28 4.58 2.89 9.44
C GLU A 28 5.09 1.54 9.96
N ILE A 29 4.18 0.65 10.35
CA ILE A 29 4.52 -0.64 10.95
C ILE A 29 4.41 -1.75 9.89
N ARG A 30 5.50 -2.52 9.71
CA ARG A 30 5.55 -3.63 8.75
C ARG A 30 6.15 -4.89 9.35
N LYS A 31 5.69 -6.06 8.88
CA LYS A 31 6.23 -7.38 9.30
C LYS A 31 7.59 -7.70 8.69
N ASN A 32 7.86 -7.17 7.50
CA ASN A 32 9.07 -7.48 6.73
C ASN A 32 9.91 -6.22 6.57
N ARG A 33 11.22 -6.35 6.78
CA ARG A 33 12.21 -5.30 6.59
C ARG A 33 12.70 -5.28 5.14
N PRO A 34 12.87 -4.10 4.51
CA PRO A 34 13.47 -4.01 3.19
C PRO A 34 14.99 -4.21 3.31
N LYS A 35 15.60 -4.65 2.21
CA LYS A 35 17.06 -4.80 2.08
C LYS A 35 17.76 -3.48 1.75
N LEU A 36 16.99 -2.40 1.58
CA LEU A 36 17.49 -1.05 1.33
C LEU A 36 18.12 -0.49 2.61
N LYS A 37 19.25 0.19 2.46
CA LYS A 37 19.88 0.93 3.56
C LYS A 37 19.22 2.31 3.61
N PRO A 38 18.61 2.72 4.75
CA PRO A 38 18.11 4.08 4.90
C PRO A 38 19.21 5.13 4.68
N PRO A 39 18.91 6.31 4.12
CA PRO A 39 17.58 6.74 3.66
C PRO A 39 17.19 6.14 2.29
N PHE A 40 15.90 5.89 2.07
CA PHE A 40 15.37 5.53 0.75
C PHE A 40 13.95 6.06 0.55
N LYS A 41 13.57 6.30 -0.70
CA LYS A 41 12.24 6.81 -1.07
C LYS A 41 11.16 5.74 -0.94
N CYS A 42 9.99 6.16 -0.47
CA CYS A 42 8.80 5.37 -0.31
C CYS A 42 7.61 6.04 -1.00
N TYR A 43 6.79 5.26 -1.70
CA TYR A 43 5.56 5.72 -2.33
C TYR A 43 4.34 5.16 -1.60
N ILE A 44 3.30 5.97 -1.46
CA ILE A 44 2.04 5.60 -0.79
C ILE A 44 0.97 5.35 -1.84
N TYR A 45 0.67 4.07 -2.09
CA TYR A 45 -0.50 3.65 -2.84
C TYR A 45 -1.71 3.56 -1.91
N CYS A 46 -2.74 4.37 -2.18
CA CYS A 46 -3.99 4.33 -1.44
C CYS A 46 -4.84 3.15 -1.93
N THR A 47 -5.08 2.15 -1.10
CA THR A 47 -5.95 1.03 -1.48
C THR A 47 -7.41 1.47 -1.52
N LYS A 48 -8.27 0.63 -2.09
CA LYS A 48 -9.71 0.79 -1.95
C LYS A 48 -10.15 0.57 -0.50
N ALA A 49 -11.12 1.35 -0.03
CA ALA A 49 -11.67 1.14 1.30
C ALA A 49 -12.38 -0.24 1.40
N PRO A 50 -12.25 -0.96 2.53
CA PRO A 50 -12.91 -2.25 2.70
C PRO A 50 -14.43 -2.06 2.79
N LYS A 51 -15.17 -2.68 1.87
CA LYS A 51 -16.62 -2.73 1.92
C LYS A 51 -17.09 -3.66 3.03
N LYS A 52 -17.79 -3.12 4.03
CA LYS A 52 -18.49 -3.90 5.05
C LYS A 52 -19.92 -4.11 4.60
N LEU A 53 -20.40 -5.35 4.64
CA LEU A 53 -21.81 -5.64 4.42
C LEU A 53 -22.63 -5.06 5.58
N ILE A 54 -23.62 -4.25 5.26
CA ILE A 54 -24.60 -3.73 6.22
C ILE A 54 -25.78 -4.70 6.29
N THR A 55 -26.41 -4.94 5.15
CA THR A 55 -27.55 -5.84 5.04
C THR A 55 -27.67 -6.38 3.62
N ILE A 56 -28.47 -7.44 3.46
CA ILE A 56 -28.84 -8.00 2.17
C ILE A 56 -30.35 -7.87 2.07
N PHE A 57 -30.82 -7.05 1.14
CA PHE A 57 -32.24 -6.95 0.81
C PHE A 57 -32.64 -8.13 -0.06
N ARG A 58 -33.71 -8.83 0.32
CA ARG A 58 -34.29 -9.96 -0.40
C ARG A 58 -35.73 -9.67 -0.75
N ASP A 59 -36.19 -10.31 -1.83
CA ASP A 59 -37.58 -10.19 -2.27
C ASP A 59 -38.55 -10.52 -1.13
N GLY A 60 -39.48 -9.60 -0.84
CA GLY A 60 -40.42 -9.72 0.26
C GLY A 60 -39.97 -9.12 1.60
N ASP A 61 -38.74 -8.61 1.71
CA ASP A 61 -38.29 -7.91 2.93
C ASP A 61 -39.10 -6.62 3.14
N VAL A 62 -39.56 -6.38 4.37
CA VAL A 62 -40.35 -5.20 4.74
C VAL A 62 -39.49 -4.22 5.52
N PHE A 63 -39.53 -2.94 5.16
CA PHE A 63 -38.80 -1.86 5.84
C PHE A 63 -39.75 -0.91 6.55
N GLY A 64 -39.24 -0.25 7.60
CA GLY A 64 -39.82 0.91 8.28
C GLY A 64 -41.34 1.02 8.24
N ASP A 65 -41.81 1.86 7.32
CA ASP A 65 -43.19 2.29 7.06
C ASP A 65 -44.05 1.29 6.26
N GLY A 66 -43.58 0.07 6.06
CA GLY A 66 -44.30 -1.01 5.38
C GLY A 66 -43.93 -1.20 3.91
N GLU A 67 -42.90 -0.49 3.42
CA GLU A 67 -42.37 -0.72 2.07
C GLU A 67 -41.80 -2.13 1.94
N VAL A 68 -42.18 -2.82 0.85
CA VAL A 68 -41.71 -4.19 0.57
C VAL A 68 -40.70 -4.16 -0.56
N TYR A 69 -39.50 -4.65 -0.30
CA TYR A 69 -38.50 -4.88 -1.34
C TYR A 69 -39.01 -5.88 -2.36
N ARG A 70 -39.10 -5.49 -3.63
CA ARG A 70 -39.38 -6.39 -4.73
C ARG A 70 -38.24 -6.39 -5.72
N GLY A 71 -37.46 -7.46 -5.76
CA GLY A 71 -36.29 -7.53 -6.63
C GLY A 71 -35.27 -8.60 -6.28
N LYS A 72 -34.23 -8.67 -7.12
CA LYS A 72 -33.08 -9.56 -6.89
C LYS A 72 -32.32 -9.14 -5.62
N PRO A 73 -31.63 -10.06 -4.93
CA PRO A 73 -30.90 -9.71 -3.72
C PRO A 73 -29.94 -8.53 -3.93
N GLN A 74 -30.06 -7.49 -3.10
CA GLN A 74 -29.21 -6.31 -3.16
C GLN A 74 -28.36 -6.21 -1.89
N PHE A 75 -27.05 -6.03 -2.07
CA PHE A 75 -26.09 -5.97 -0.99
C PHE A 75 -25.84 -4.51 -0.62
N ALA A 76 -26.44 -4.06 0.48
CA ALA A 76 -26.12 -2.76 1.05
C ALA A 76 -24.76 -2.87 1.74
N THR A 77 -23.78 -2.10 1.26
CA THR A 77 -22.42 -2.10 1.82
C THR A 77 -22.03 -0.70 2.25
N TRP A 78 -21.23 -0.61 3.30
CA TRP A 78 -20.65 0.62 3.82
C TRP A 78 -19.14 0.57 3.66
N ASP A 79 -18.56 1.61 3.08
CA ASP A 79 -17.13 1.63 2.73
C ASP A 79 -16.18 1.82 3.93
N GLY A 80 -16.66 1.81 5.18
CA GLY A 80 -15.77 1.88 6.33
C GLY A 80 -15.26 3.29 6.63
N GLY A 81 -15.91 3.99 7.55
CA GLY A 81 -15.44 5.23 8.19
C GLY A 81 -15.74 6.52 7.42
N ASN A 82 -15.56 7.65 8.12
CA ASN A 82 -15.57 9.00 7.54
C ASN A 82 -14.24 9.27 6.83
N ILE A 83 -13.97 8.56 5.73
CA ILE A 83 -12.86 8.89 4.83
C ILE A 83 -13.25 10.17 4.06
N PRO A 84 -12.45 11.25 4.13
CA PRO A 84 -12.69 12.48 3.39
C PRO A 84 -12.83 12.22 1.88
N ILE A 85 -13.68 13.01 1.21
CA ILE A 85 -14.02 12.78 -0.20
C ILE A 85 -12.79 12.92 -1.11
N GLU A 86 -11.85 13.78 -0.72
CA GLU A 86 -10.59 14.03 -1.40
C GLU A 86 -9.71 12.78 -1.41
N ILE A 87 -9.70 12.01 -0.32
CA ILE A 87 -8.95 10.74 -0.26
C ILE A 87 -9.69 9.64 -1.01
N ARG A 88 -11.03 9.60 -0.92
CA ARG A 88 -11.84 8.64 -1.69
C ARG A 88 -11.62 8.77 -3.20
N GLN A 89 -11.54 10.00 -3.70
CA GLN A 89 -11.27 10.26 -5.13
C GLN A 89 -9.86 9.85 -5.56
N LYS A 90 -8.92 9.74 -4.62
CA LYS A 90 -7.54 9.32 -4.84
C LYS A 90 -7.31 7.83 -4.51
N GLU A 91 -8.36 7.05 -4.20
CA GLU A 91 -8.23 5.61 -4.03
C GLU A 91 -7.70 4.94 -5.30
N GLN A 92 -6.98 3.83 -5.13
CA GLN A 92 -6.36 3.05 -6.19
C GLN A 92 -5.30 3.81 -7.01
N THR A 93 -4.69 4.84 -6.41
CA THR A 93 -3.60 5.60 -7.01
C THR A 93 -2.46 5.80 -6.00
N VAL A 94 -1.31 6.27 -6.48
CA VAL A 94 -0.20 6.70 -5.62
C VAL A 94 -0.38 8.18 -5.30
N ILE A 95 -0.55 8.49 -4.02
CA ILE A 95 -1.06 9.80 -3.58
C ILE A 95 0.02 10.69 -2.95
N ALA A 96 1.12 10.09 -2.54
CA ALA A 96 2.21 10.77 -1.85
C ALA A 96 3.49 9.94 -1.91
N GLU A 97 4.60 10.58 -1.59
CA GLU A 97 5.90 9.97 -1.36
C GLU A 97 6.54 10.50 -0.06
N PHE A 98 7.46 9.75 0.51
CA PHE A 98 8.21 10.15 1.71
C PHE A 98 9.59 9.49 1.72
N VAL A 99 10.52 10.01 2.51
CA VAL A 99 11.82 9.40 2.78
C VAL A 99 11.71 8.53 4.02
N CYS A 100 12.13 7.27 3.95
CA CYS A 100 12.36 6.44 5.12
C CYS A 100 13.82 6.56 5.54
N ASP A 101 14.10 7.44 6.48
CA ASP A 101 15.45 7.71 7.02
C ASP A 101 15.86 6.71 8.13
N LYS A 102 14.88 6.05 8.78
CA LYS A 102 15.13 5.15 9.91
C LYS A 102 14.13 4.00 9.95
N ILE A 103 14.67 2.79 10.16
CA ILE A 103 13.89 1.58 10.47
C ILE A 103 14.28 1.09 11.86
N ARG A 104 13.30 1.02 12.77
CA ARG A 104 13.50 0.49 14.12
C ARG A 104 12.86 -0.91 14.22
N PRO A 105 13.62 -1.95 14.59
CA PRO A 105 13.02 -3.25 14.87
C PRO A 105 12.19 -3.17 16.17
N ILE A 106 11.05 -3.84 16.16
CA ILE A 106 10.16 -4.03 17.31
C ILE A 106 10.19 -5.52 17.63
N ILE A 107 11.01 -5.89 18.62
CA ILE A 107 11.27 -7.26 19.02
C ILE A 107 10.16 -7.73 19.98
N GLY A 108 9.18 -8.48 19.47
CA GLY A 108 8.03 -8.95 20.27
C GLY A 108 8.38 -9.74 21.55
N LYS A 109 9.62 -10.25 21.64
CA LYS A 109 10.15 -11.06 22.75
C LYS A 109 10.55 -10.24 23.98
N THR A 110 10.86 -8.95 23.83
CA THR A 110 11.45 -8.13 24.88
C THR A 110 10.43 -7.27 25.64
N TRP A 111 9.16 -7.36 25.29
CA TRP A 111 8.11 -6.50 25.84
C TRP A 111 7.46 -7.13 27.06
N ILE A 112 7.67 -6.51 28.21
CA ILE A 112 7.18 -7.00 29.50
C ILE A 112 5.84 -6.31 29.84
N VAL A 113 5.69 -5.04 29.45
CA VAL A 113 4.51 -4.22 29.77
C VAL A 113 3.96 -3.47 28.55
N LYS A 114 2.74 -2.94 28.67
CA LYS A 114 2.00 -2.26 27.60
C LYS A 114 2.74 -1.01 27.08
N GLU A 115 3.34 -0.27 27.99
CA GLU A 115 4.03 1.00 27.75
C GLU A 115 5.23 0.83 26.80
N ASP A 116 5.89 -0.34 26.82
CA ASP A 116 6.99 -0.63 25.90
C ASP A 116 6.53 -0.65 24.44
N ILE A 117 5.37 -1.28 24.18
CA ILE A 117 4.82 -1.39 22.84
C ILE A 117 4.33 -0.03 22.36
N GLU A 118 3.64 0.72 23.22
CA GLU A 118 3.15 2.06 22.89
C GLU A 118 4.29 3.03 22.58
N ARG A 119 5.38 2.98 23.36
CA ARG A 119 6.58 3.76 23.09
C ARG A 119 7.25 3.34 21.78
N ALA A 120 7.40 2.04 21.54
CA ALA A 120 8.04 1.51 20.34
C ALA A 120 7.23 1.77 19.05
N THR A 121 5.91 1.94 19.17
CA THR A 121 4.98 2.20 18.06
C THR A 121 4.41 3.62 18.07
N SER A 122 5.01 4.51 18.88
CA SER A 122 4.64 5.91 18.94
C SER A 122 4.72 6.55 17.55
N GLY A 123 3.72 7.37 17.22
CA GLY A 123 3.55 7.93 15.87
C GLY A 123 2.91 7.00 14.84
N SER A 124 2.59 5.74 15.20
CA SER A 124 1.90 4.83 14.25
C SER A 124 0.39 5.05 14.15
N CYS A 125 -0.19 5.74 15.13
CA CYS A 125 -1.63 5.92 15.36
C CYS A 125 -2.43 4.62 15.54
N LEU A 126 -1.75 3.48 15.76
CA LEU A 126 -2.37 2.20 16.03
C LEU A 126 -2.57 2.02 17.53
N SER A 127 -3.72 1.47 17.90
CA SER A 127 -3.92 0.97 19.27
C SER A 127 -3.12 -0.31 19.51
N LEU A 128 -2.83 -0.63 20.77
CA LEU A 128 -2.19 -1.89 21.16
C LEU A 128 -2.91 -3.11 20.57
N LYS A 129 -4.24 -3.11 20.60
CA LYS A 129 -5.06 -4.20 20.04
C LYS A 129 -4.82 -4.38 18.54
N GLN A 130 -4.80 -3.28 17.78
CA GLN A 130 -4.54 -3.32 16.34
C GLN A 130 -3.12 -3.81 16.03
N ILE A 131 -2.12 -3.44 16.85
CA ILE A 131 -0.74 -3.93 16.69
C ILE A 131 -0.68 -5.43 16.93
N ILE A 132 -1.28 -5.93 18.00
CA ILE A 132 -1.32 -7.37 18.33
C ILE A 132 -1.99 -8.16 17.22
N GLU A 133 -3.15 -7.69 16.75
CA GLU A 133 -3.91 -8.32 15.66
C GLU A 133 -3.13 -8.31 14.36
N TYR A 134 -2.57 -7.15 13.98
CA TYR A 134 -1.73 -7.03 12.78
C TYR A 134 -0.54 -7.98 12.85
N ALA A 135 0.16 -8.03 13.98
CA ALA A 135 1.33 -8.88 14.18
C ALA A 135 0.97 -10.38 14.20
N GLY A 136 -0.29 -10.72 14.48
CA GLY A 136 -0.74 -12.10 14.71
C GLY A 136 -0.34 -12.65 16.07
N TRP A 137 0.01 -11.77 17.03
CA TRP A 137 0.47 -12.18 18.35
C TRP A 137 -0.65 -12.70 19.25
N SER A 138 -1.91 -12.44 18.91
CA SER A 138 -3.09 -12.98 19.61
C SER A 138 -3.15 -14.52 19.61
N HIS A 139 -2.49 -15.15 18.64
CA HIS A 139 -2.47 -16.61 18.47
C HIS A 139 -1.16 -17.25 18.96
N CYS A 140 -0.23 -16.47 19.50
CA CYS A 140 1.03 -17.00 20.02
C CYS A 140 0.84 -17.52 21.44
N SER A 141 1.27 -18.76 21.68
CA SER A 141 1.22 -19.37 23.02
C SER A 141 2.35 -18.87 23.93
N SER A 142 3.40 -18.32 23.32
CA SER A 142 4.58 -17.80 24.03
C SER A 142 5.11 -16.51 23.39
N PHE A 143 5.79 -15.68 24.17
CA PHE A 143 6.52 -14.50 23.71
C PHE A 143 7.62 -14.86 22.69
N THR A 144 8.19 -16.06 22.77
CA THR A 144 9.26 -16.53 21.86
C THR A 144 8.79 -16.77 20.43
N GLU A 145 7.48 -17.00 20.22
CA GLU A 145 6.86 -17.21 18.90
C GLU A 145 6.52 -15.90 18.19
N ARG A 146 6.53 -14.79 18.93
CA ARG A 146 6.16 -13.48 18.40
C ARG A 146 7.18 -13.01 17.36
N LYS A 147 6.73 -12.96 16.11
CA LYS A 147 7.52 -12.39 15.01
C LYS A 147 7.73 -10.89 15.22
N GLU A 148 8.90 -10.42 14.82
CA GLU A 148 9.29 -9.03 14.91
C GLU A 148 8.47 -8.16 13.95
N LEU A 149 8.31 -6.89 14.33
CA LEU A 149 7.80 -5.84 13.44
C LEU A 149 8.90 -4.81 13.18
N TYR A 150 8.66 -3.94 12.22
CA TYR A 150 9.59 -2.89 11.82
C TYR A 150 8.82 -1.59 11.73
N ALA A 151 9.27 -0.59 12.48
CA ALA A 151 8.78 0.78 12.44
C ALA A 151 9.61 1.58 11.43
N TRP A 152 8.98 1.96 10.32
CA TRP A 152 9.53 2.77 9.26
C TRP A 152 9.15 4.21 9.54
N HIS A 153 10.14 5.08 9.72
CA HIS A 153 9.88 6.49 9.92
C HIS A 153 9.41 7.15 8.61
N ILE A 154 8.44 8.05 8.71
CA ILE A 154 7.91 8.85 7.61
C ILE A 154 8.47 10.26 7.79
N SER A 155 9.49 10.59 6.99
CA SER A 155 10.10 11.92 6.90
C SER A 155 9.93 12.49 5.50
N ASP A 156 10.03 13.82 5.36
CA ASP A 156 9.98 14.52 4.07
C ASP A 156 8.77 14.12 3.21
N LEU A 157 7.59 14.09 3.83
CA LEU A 157 6.33 13.73 3.18
C LEU A 157 5.99 14.78 2.11
N LYS A 158 5.85 14.31 0.86
CA LYS A 158 5.39 15.09 -0.28
C LYS A 158 4.07 14.53 -0.78
N ILE A 159 3.03 15.35 -0.70
CA ILE A 159 1.67 15.01 -1.12
C ILE A 159 1.51 15.43 -2.58
N TYR A 160 0.94 14.57 -3.41
CA TYR A 160 0.71 14.92 -4.80
C TYR A 160 -0.62 15.65 -4.97
N ASP A 161 -0.55 16.80 -5.64
CA ASP A 161 -1.75 17.50 -6.13
C ASP A 161 -2.54 16.58 -7.06
N GLN A 162 -1.85 16.04 -8.07
CA GLN A 162 -2.35 15.02 -8.98
C GLN A 162 -1.78 13.64 -8.62
N PRO A 163 -2.60 12.68 -8.17
CA PRO A 163 -2.13 11.34 -7.88
C PRO A 163 -1.55 10.65 -9.11
N LYS A 164 -0.52 9.83 -8.89
CA LYS A 164 0.14 9.08 -9.95
C LYS A 164 -0.54 7.72 -10.14
N SER A 165 -0.71 7.30 -11.40
CA SER A 165 -1.19 5.95 -11.72
C SER A 165 -0.19 4.89 -11.24
N LEU A 166 -0.70 3.75 -10.78
CA LEU A 166 0.14 2.59 -10.41
C LEU A 166 0.99 2.10 -11.59
N SER A 167 0.48 2.19 -12.82
CA SER A 167 1.19 1.77 -14.03
C SER A 167 2.43 2.62 -14.34
N GLY A 168 2.56 3.80 -13.72
CA GLY A 168 3.78 4.62 -13.81
C GLY A 168 4.96 4.07 -13.00
N PHE A 169 4.75 3.02 -12.19
CA PHE A 169 5.76 2.40 -11.35
C PHE A 169 6.17 1.04 -11.90
N SER A 170 7.47 0.74 -11.81
CA SER A 170 8.06 -0.49 -12.31
C SER A 170 9.00 -1.11 -11.29
N ARG A 171 9.27 -2.41 -11.39
CA ARG A 171 10.18 -3.11 -10.47
C ARG A 171 11.65 -3.03 -10.87
N HIS A 172 11.92 -2.72 -12.13
CA HIS A 172 13.22 -2.88 -12.80
C HIS A 172 13.54 -1.68 -13.71
N ASP A 173 13.24 -0.45 -13.25
CA ASP A 173 13.54 0.82 -13.96
C ASP A 173 12.91 0.94 -15.36
N PHE A 174 11.89 0.13 -15.65
CA PHE A 174 11.29 0.04 -16.97
C PHE A 174 9.84 0.55 -16.98
N ARG A 175 9.57 1.67 -17.68
CA ARG A 175 8.21 2.17 -17.94
C ARG A 175 7.67 1.53 -19.24
N GLY A 176 6.51 0.90 -19.17
CA GLY A 176 5.82 0.25 -20.28
C GLY A 176 5.45 1.25 -21.37
N MET A 177 5.28 0.78 -22.62
CA MET A 177 4.77 1.66 -23.67
C MET A 177 3.30 2.03 -23.38
N ASN A 178 3.00 3.33 -23.31
CA ASN A 178 1.65 3.88 -23.22
C ASN A 178 0.76 3.27 -22.12
N GLY A 179 1.33 2.93 -20.96
CA GLY A 179 0.56 2.38 -19.82
C GLY A 179 0.07 0.95 -20.02
N THR A 180 0.61 0.23 -20.99
CA THR A 180 0.36 -1.21 -21.20
C THR A 180 1.42 -2.07 -20.50
N ASP A 181 1.13 -3.37 -20.30
CA ASP A 181 2.10 -4.35 -19.77
C ASP A 181 3.19 -4.75 -20.79
N VAL A 182 3.32 -4.00 -21.90
CA VAL A 182 4.25 -4.24 -23.01
C VAL A 182 5.65 -3.73 -22.67
N CYS A 183 6.67 -4.54 -22.95
CA CYS A 183 8.06 -4.19 -22.72
C CYS A 183 8.65 -3.43 -23.91
N GLY A 184 8.60 -2.10 -23.91
CA GLY A 184 9.16 -1.24 -24.96
C GLY A 184 10.63 -0.83 -24.82
N ASN A 185 11.43 -1.42 -23.92
CA ASN A 185 12.86 -1.08 -23.76
C ASN A 185 13.73 -2.22 -24.23
N GLU A 186 14.35 -2.06 -25.40
CA GLU A 186 15.29 -3.04 -25.98
C GLU A 186 16.55 -3.25 -25.12
N SER A 187 16.85 -2.32 -24.21
CA SER A 187 17.96 -2.43 -23.25
C SER A 187 17.59 -3.17 -21.96
N CYS A 188 16.33 -3.59 -21.79
CA CYS A 188 15.93 -4.42 -20.65
C CYS A 188 16.60 -5.81 -20.76
N GLU A 189 17.26 -6.27 -19.69
CA GLU A 189 17.91 -7.60 -19.62
C GLU A 189 16.93 -8.75 -19.91
N HIS A 190 15.64 -8.52 -19.70
CA HIS A 190 14.56 -9.48 -19.90
C HIS A 190 13.69 -9.13 -21.12
N TYR A 191 14.13 -8.21 -21.99
CA TYR A 191 13.44 -7.86 -23.22
C TYR A 191 13.30 -9.09 -24.13
N GLN A 192 12.08 -9.32 -24.61
CA GLN A 192 11.78 -10.34 -25.59
C GLN A 192 11.25 -9.65 -26.85
N PRO A 193 12.07 -9.53 -27.91
CA PRO A 193 11.63 -8.93 -29.14
C PRO A 193 10.49 -9.75 -29.73
N SER A 194 9.51 -9.07 -30.33
CA SER A 194 8.52 -9.73 -31.15
C SER A 194 9.11 -10.04 -32.53
N GLY A 195 8.80 -11.20 -33.08
CA GLY A 195 9.21 -11.56 -34.45
C GLY A 195 8.42 -10.82 -35.55
N SER A 196 7.56 -9.87 -35.19
CA SER A 196 6.67 -9.14 -36.10
C SER A 196 6.35 -7.77 -35.52
N TYR A 197 6.38 -6.74 -36.37
CA TYR A 197 6.00 -5.36 -36.01
C TYR A 197 4.54 -5.23 -35.57
N MET A 198 3.69 -6.22 -35.86
CA MET A 198 2.29 -6.26 -35.41
C MET A 198 2.10 -6.90 -34.03
N LEU A 199 3.15 -7.51 -33.47
CA LEU A 199 3.11 -8.10 -32.13
C LEU A 199 3.93 -7.20 -31.19
N PRO A 200 3.38 -6.80 -30.03
CA PRO A 200 4.13 -6.00 -29.08
C PRO A 200 5.25 -6.85 -28.44
N PRO A 201 6.46 -6.30 -28.25
CA PRO A 201 7.52 -6.98 -27.51
C PRO A 201 7.12 -7.25 -26.06
N THR A 202 7.58 -8.37 -25.50
CA THR A 202 7.24 -8.78 -24.14
C THR A 202 8.44 -8.68 -23.22
N CYS A 203 8.20 -8.82 -21.92
CA CYS A 203 9.27 -9.04 -20.95
C CYS A 203 9.20 -10.50 -20.51
N ALA A 204 10.34 -11.17 -20.42
CA ALA A 204 10.44 -12.51 -19.85
C ALA A 204 9.94 -12.54 -18.38
N ILE A 205 9.91 -11.38 -17.71
CA ILE A 205 9.27 -11.19 -16.42
C ILE A 205 7.90 -10.55 -16.62
N ASN A 206 6.86 -11.31 -16.27
CA ASN A 206 5.50 -10.76 -16.17
C ASN A 206 5.45 -9.72 -15.02
N GLY A 207 5.02 -8.48 -15.31
CA GLY A 207 4.90 -7.41 -14.31
C GLY A 207 6.14 -6.52 -14.16
N CYS A 208 6.81 -6.21 -15.27
CA CYS A 208 7.87 -5.20 -15.29
C CYS A 208 7.31 -3.82 -14.83
N CYS A 209 6.12 -3.45 -15.35
CA CYS A 209 5.25 -2.43 -14.78
C CYS A 209 4.26 -3.03 -13.77
N LEU A 210 3.82 -2.22 -12.81
CA LEU A 210 2.85 -2.66 -11.81
C LEU A 210 1.41 -2.49 -12.34
N SER A 211 0.77 -3.62 -12.66
CA SER A 211 -0.67 -3.67 -12.98
C SER A 211 -1.54 -3.97 -11.76
N LYS A 212 -0.94 -4.43 -10.65
CA LYS A 212 -1.64 -4.73 -9.38
C LYS A 212 -0.85 -4.19 -8.20
N PRO A 213 -1.53 -3.63 -7.19
CA PRO A 213 -0.86 -3.12 -6.01
C PRO A 213 -0.25 -4.26 -5.19
N PRO A 214 0.85 -4.01 -4.45
CA PRO A 214 1.41 -5.01 -3.57
C PRO A 214 0.46 -5.33 -2.42
N GLN A 215 0.46 -6.57 -1.93
CA GLN A 215 -0.33 -6.94 -0.75
C GLN A 215 0.13 -6.20 0.52
N SER A 216 1.43 -5.92 0.61
CA SER A 216 2.02 -5.11 1.68
C SER A 216 2.85 -3.99 1.05
N TRP A 217 4.00 -4.34 0.50
CA TRP A 217 4.88 -3.42 -0.23
C TRP A 217 5.73 -4.22 -1.24
N CYS A 218 6.30 -3.54 -2.23
CA CYS A 218 7.30 -4.13 -3.12
C CYS A 218 8.40 -3.10 -3.47
N TYR A 219 9.51 -3.57 -4.02
CA TYR A 219 10.52 -2.66 -4.59
C TYR A 219 10.00 -2.10 -5.91
N VAL A 220 10.33 -0.83 -6.14
CA VAL A 220 10.12 -0.14 -7.41
C VAL A 220 11.35 0.67 -7.78
N ALA A 221 11.46 0.96 -9.07
CA ALA A 221 12.31 2.00 -9.60
C ALA A 221 12.03 3.32 -8.90
N GLU A 222 13.08 4.10 -8.65
CA GLU A 222 12.87 5.50 -8.32
C GLU A 222 12.34 6.23 -9.57
N ALA A 223 11.23 6.96 -9.43
CA ALA A 223 10.76 7.79 -10.52
C ALA A 223 11.72 8.98 -10.64
N GLU A 224 12.34 9.14 -11.80
CA GLU A 224 12.96 10.41 -12.18
C GLU A 224 11.93 11.51 -11.97
N GLU A 225 12.34 12.57 -11.29
CA GLU A 225 11.51 13.77 -11.15
C GLU A 225 11.26 14.27 -12.56
N ASP A 226 9.99 14.40 -12.95
CA ASP A 226 9.66 15.14 -14.17
C ASP A 226 10.10 16.58 -13.88
N ASP A 227 11.34 16.91 -14.25
CA ASP A 227 11.87 18.27 -14.30
C ASP A 227 11.01 19.03 -15.32
N ALA A 228 9.88 19.54 -14.85
CA ALA A 228 8.98 20.37 -15.61
C ALA A 228 9.69 21.69 -15.92
N LEU A 229 10.24 21.76 -17.14
CA LEU A 229 10.48 23.00 -17.88
C LEU A 229 9.15 23.68 -18.25
#